data_AF-A0A2U1ZXN3-F1
#
_entry.id   AF-A0A2U1ZXN3-F1
#
_cell.length_a   1.000
_cell.length_b   1.000
_cell.length_c   1.000
_cell.angle_alpha   90.00
_cell.angle_beta   90.00
_cell.angle_gamma   90.00
#
_symmetry.space_group_name_H-M   'P 1'
#
loop_
_entity.id
_entity.type
_entity.pdbx_description
1 polymer ?
#
loop_
_entity_poly.entity_id
_entity_poly.type
_entity_poly.pdbx_seq_one_letter_code
_entity_poly.pdbx_strand_id
1 'polypeptide(L)'
;MTASRNTDDVVIHEAVDRLLAAGTEAGLDADRIRTEAGAVAAAVAESAPGAPADWLRVFGRERTTEFFSAANAGRRLRTSPSDTLVALRLTRRDEATAYADALVELAAAAAVGLGRPGPIVAQVASEVATAQRGSSAAPAAPALPTPTFPTSTTPPAVDLTSFGSSAPTAGPAASSGVNLPTPTSAGGSTGCPASRRSSRRCGAGRPLPRPGRR
;
A
#
# COMPACT_ATOMS: atom_id res chain seq x y z
N MET A 1 7.90 24.42 -21.54
CA MET A 1 7.31 23.24 -20.86
C MET A 1 7.81 23.05 -19.42
N THR A 2 8.87 23.74 -18.99
CA THR A 2 9.47 23.67 -17.64
C THR A 2 8.65 24.34 -16.54
N ALA A 3 7.83 25.35 -16.86
CA ALA A 3 7.04 26.08 -15.86
C ALA A 3 5.95 25.22 -15.20
N SER A 4 5.18 24.44 -15.96
CA SER A 4 4.15 23.53 -15.40
C SER A 4 4.76 22.52 -14.43
N ARG A 5 5.85 21.85 -14.83
CA ARG A 5 6.50 20.83 -14.00
C ARG A 5 7.07 21.39 -12.69
N ASN A 6 7.44 22.68 -12.64
CA ASN A 6 7.87 23.30 -11.39
C ASN A 6 6.69 23.57 -10.46
N THR A 7 5.54 23.98 -11.00
CA THR A 7 4.30 24.12 -10.22
C THR A 7 3.85 22.77 -9.66
N ASP A 8 3.91 21.72 -10.47
CA ASP A 8 3.51 20.36 -10.06
C ASP A 8 4.39 19.85 -8.89
N ASP A 9 5.69 20.10 -8.93
CA ASP A 9 6.60 19.81 -7.82
C ASP A 9 6.25 20.58 -6.54
N VAL A 10 5.98 21.88 -6.67
CA VAL A 10 5.58 22.72 -5.53
C VAL A 10 4.31 22.18 -4.88
N VAL A 11 3.32 21.75 -5.69
CA VAL A 11 2.07 21.17 -5.19
C VAL A 11 2.31 19.87 -4.43
N ILE A 12 3.21 19.00 -4.92
CA ILE A 12 3.55 17.76 -4.20
C ILE A 12 4.30 18.08 -2.90
N HIS A 13 5.27 19.00 -2.92
CA HIS A 13 6.00 19.39 -1.72
C HIS A 13 5.08 19.98 -0.66
N GLU A 14 4.15 20.86 -1.05
CA GLU A 14 3.17 21.43 -0.12
C GLU A 14 2.26 20.36 0.49
N ALA A 15 1.84 19.36 -0.31
CA ALA A 15 1.05 18.24 0.19
C ALA A 15 1.84 17.36 1.17
N VAL A 16 3.13 17.14 0.93
CA VAL A 16 4.03 16.45 1.87
C VAL A 16 4.20 17.26 3.16
N ASP A 17 4.35 18.58 3.05
CA ASP A 17 4.50 19.47 4.22
C ASP A 17 3.24 19.50 5.08
N ARG A 18 2.04 19.52 4.47
CA ARG A 18 0.77 19.40 5.20
C ARG A 18 0.62 18.06 5.90
N LEU A 19 1.04 16.97 5.27
CA LEU A 19 1.07 15.65 5.90
C LEU A 19 2.06 15.60 7.08
N LEU A 20 3.23 16.22 6.93
CA LEU A 20 4.21 16.34 8.01
C LEU A 20 3.67 17.17 9.17
N ALA A 21 3.02 18.30 8.90
CA ALA A 21 2.39 19.12 9.93
C ALA A 21 1.35 18.31 10.72
N ALA A 22 0.38 17.68 10.04
CA ALA A 22 -0.65 16.88 10.70
C ALA A 22 -0.06 15.71 11.51
N GLY A 23 0.97 15.02 10.98
CA GLY A 23 1.58 13.91 11.69
C GLY A 23 2.46 14.32 12.88
N THR A 24 3.19 15.44 12.77
CA THR A 24 4.04 15.94 13.85
C THR A 24 3.23 16.55 14.99
N GLU A 25 2.10 17.20 14.71
CA GLU A 25 1.10 17.59 15.73
C GLU A 25 0.58 16.36 16.48
N ALA A 26 0.39 15.24 15.77
CA ALA A 26 0.03 13.96 16.36
C ALA A 26 1.19 13.24 17.08
N GLY A 27 2.39 13.84 17.16
CA GLY A 27 3.57 13.29 17.83
C GLY A 27 4.26 12.15 17.08
N LEU A 28 4.04 12.04 15.77
CA LEU A 28 4.69 11.03 14.93
C LEU A 28 6.07 11.47 14.47
N ASP A 29 6.92 10.48 14.17
CA ASP A 29 8.25 10.70 13.64
C ASP A 29 8.22 11.21 12.18
N ALA A 30 8.98 12.26 11.89
CA ALA A 30 8.98 12.90 10.57
C ALA A 30 9.54 12.00 9.46
N ASP A 31 10.55 11.18 9.74
CA ASP A 31 11.14 10.27 8.74
C ASP A 31 10.19 9.13 8.39
N ARG A 32 9.44 8.61 9.38
CA ARG A 32 8.32 7.69 9.15
C ARG A 32 7.30 8.29 8.19
N ILE A 33 6.86 9.54 8.43
CA ILE A 33 5.87 10.22 7.59
C ILE A 33 6.40 10.40 6.16
N ARG A 34 7.64 10.85 5.98
CA ARG A 34 8.25 11.01 4.64
C ARG A 34 8.35 9.68 3.89
N THR A 35 8.66 8.60 4.60
CA THR A 35 8.71 7.26 4.01
C THR A 35 7.32 6.81 3.55
N GLU A 36 6.30 7.06 4.36
CA GLU A 36 4.91 6.78 4.02
C GLU A 36 4.43 7.62 2.83
N ALA A 37 4.74 8.92 2.83
CA ALA A 37 4.45 9.84 1.72
C ALA A 37 5.07 9.35 0.40
N GLY A 38 6.35 8.96 0.43
CA GLY A 38 7.04 8.40 -0.72
C GLY A 38 6.38 7.13 -1.25
N ALA A 39 5.95 6.23 -0.36
CA ALA A 39 5.26 5.00 -0.73
C ALA A 39 3.88 5.25 -1.37
N VAL A 40 3.08 6.16 -0.82
CA VAL A 40 1.77 6.54 -1.39
C VAL A 40 1.95 7.18 -2.76
N ALA A 41 2.83 8.17 -2.87
CA ALA A 41 3.09 8.85 -4.14
C ALA A 41 3.59 7.89 -5.23
N ALA A 42 4.51 6.98 -4.88
CA ALA A 42 5.02 5.98 -5.81
C ALA A 42 3.94 4.98 -6.25
N ALA A 43 3.09 4.51 -5.33
CA ALA A 43 2.02 3.56 -5.63
C ALA A 43 0.92 4.15 -6.53
N VAL A 44 0.59 5.44 -6.33
CA VAL A 44 -0.36 6.16 -7.19
C VAL A 44 0.20 6.33 -8.60
N ALA A 45 1.45 6.80 -8.70
CA ALA A 45 2.08 7.12 -9.97
C ALA A 45 2.74 5.91 -10.67
N GLU A 46 2.63 4.69 -10.12
CA GLU A 46 3.32 3.49 -10.63
C GLU A 46 3.07 3.24 -12.13
N SER A 47 1.84 3.50 -12.59
CA SER A 47 1.43 3.32 -13.99
C SER A 47 1.70 4.53 -14.90
N ALA A 48 2.15 5.66 -14.34
CA ALA A 48 2.42 6.87 -15.12
C ALA A 48 3.81 6.79 -15.81
N PRO A 49 3.86 6.94 -17.14
CA PRO A 49 5.13 7.10 -17.84
C PRO A 49 5.93 8.30 -17.31
N GLY A 50 7.21 8.11 -17.01
CA GLY A 50 8.09 9.15 -16.50
C GLY A 50 8.00 9.41 -14.99
N ALA A 51 7.04 8.81 -14.28
CA ALA A 51 6.88 8.98 -12.84
C ALA A 51 8.13 8.62 -12.00
N PRO A 52 8.93 7.57 -12.33
CA PRO A 52 10.10 7.27 -11.52
C PRO A 52 11.09 8.43 -11.45
N ALA A 53 11.37 9.09 -12.57
CA ALA A 53 12.32 10.21 -12.60
C ALA A 53 11.81 11.43 -11.82
N ASP A 54 10.53 11.74 -11.93
CA ASP A 54 9.90 12.83 -11.18
C ASP A 54 9.88 12.54 -9.68
N TRP A 55 9.53 11.32 -9.30
CA TRP A 55 9.50 10.89 -7.90
C TRP A 55 10.89 10.93 -7.25
N LEU A 56 11.93 10.47 -7.96
CA LEU A 56 13.32 10.54 -7.47
C LEU A 56 13.73 11.99 -7.16
N ARG A 57 13.38 12.92 -8.05
CA ARG A 57 13.65 14.35 -7.87
C ARG A 57 12.92 14.93 -6.67
N VAL A 58 11.61 14.71 -6.55
CA VAL A 58 10.79 15.25 -5.45
C VAL A 58 11.21 14.68 -4.09
N PHE A 59 11.51 13.39 -4.01
CA PHE A 59 11.86 12.72 -2.76
C PHE A 59 13.37 12.64 -2.49
N GLY A 60 14.20 13.30 -3.29
CA GLY A 60 15.66 13.34 -3.12
C GLY A 60 16.31 11.96 -3.16
N ARG A 61 15.83 11.07 -4.04
CA ARG A 61 16.33 9.70 -4.21
C ARG A 61 17.14 9.57 -5.48
N GLU A 62 18.03 8.58 -5.52
CA GLU A 62 19.00 8.44 -6.61
C GLU A 62 18.70 7.26 -7.54
N ARG A 63 18.07 6.21 -7.03
CA ARG A 63 17.92 4.94 -7.74
C ARG A 63 16.48 4.61 -8.06
N THR A 64 16.19 4.35 -9.33
CA THR A 64 14.86 3.91 -9.81
C THR A 64 14.32 2.68 -9.06
N THR A 65 15.19 1.81 -8.55
CA THR A 65 14.77 0.67 -7.71
C THR A 65 14.06 1.10 -6.42
N GLU A 66 14.38 2.27 -5.88
CA GLU A 66 13.73 2.82 -4.68
C GLU A 66 12.28 3.24 -4.97
N PHE A 67 12.02 3.79 -6.16
CA PHE A 67 10.65 4.08 -6.60
C PHE A 67 9.79 2.82 -6.62
N PHE A 68 10.26 1.74 -7.26
CA PHE A 68 9.48 0.50 -7.34
C PHE A 68 9.36 -0.22 -5.99
N SER A 69 10.38 -0.13 -5.14
CA SER A 69 10.31 -0.62 -3.75
C SER A 69 9.24 0.15 -2.96
N ALA A 70 9.22 1.48 -3.06
CA ALA A 70 8.22 2.34 -2.45
C ALA A 70 6.81 2.06 -3.00
N ALA A 71 6.67 1.93 -4.32
CA ALA A 71 5.40 1.59 -4.97
C ALA A 71 4.86 0.25 -4.45
N ASN A 72 5.70 -0.78 -4.40
CA ASN A 72 5.30 -2.09 -3.88
C ASN A 72 4.85 -2.00 -2.40
N ALA A 73 5.57 -1.25 -1.57
CA ALA A 73 5.17 -1.02 -0.18
C ALA A 73 3.84 -0.27 -0.06
N GLY A 74 3.58 0.69 -0.97
CA GLY A 74 2.38 1.51 -0.99
C GLY A 74 1.13 0.84 -1.58
N ARG A 75 1.25 -0.28 -2.31
CA ARG A 75 0.10 -0.99 -2.90
C ARG A 75 -0.99 -1.33 -1.87
N ARG A 76 -0.62 -1.72 -0.65
CA ARG A 76 -1.58 -2.00 0.44
C ARG A 76 -2.38 -0.77 0.86
N LEU A 77 -1.77 0.42 0.77
CA LEU A 77 -2.36 1.69 1.19
C LEU A 77 -3.47 2.18 0.24
N ARG A 78 -3.62 1.52 -0.92
CA ARG A 78 -4.72 1.76 -1.86
C ARG A 78 -6.04 1.16 -1.39
N THR A 79 -5.98 0.09 -0.60
CA THR A 79 -7.17 -0.68 -0.22
C THR A 79 -7.36 -0.78 1.28
N SER A 80 -6.42 -0.26 2.07
CA SER A 80 -6.48 -0.31 3.53
C SER A 80 -5.88 0.96 4.15
N PRO A 81 -6.41 1.41 5.30
CA PRO A 81 -5.83 2.53 6.03
C PRO A 81 -4.40 2.19 6.43
N SER A 82 -3.54 3.21 6.49
CA SER A 82 -2.15 2.99 6.87
C SER A 82 -2.01 2.59 8.33
N ASP A 83 -0.93 1.86 8.66
CA ASP A 83 -0.67 1.41 10.04
C ASP A 83 -0.58 2.62 11.00
N THR A 84 -0.03 3.73 10.51
CA THR A 84 0.05 5.01 11.21
C THR A 84 -1.35 5.55 11.52
N LEU A 85 -2.21 5.59 10.51
CA LEU A 85 -3.56 6.09 10.62
C LEU A 85 -4.45 5.19 11.49
N VAL A 86 -4.28 3.86 11.39
CA VAL A 86 -4.94 2.89 12.29
C VAL A 86 -4.55 3.14 13.74
N ALA A 87 -3.27 3.38 14.03
CA ALA A 87 -2.81 3.71 15.38
C ALA A 87 -3.39 5.04 15.87
N LEU A 88 -3.38 6.09 15.04
CA LEU A 88 -3.94 7.39 15.40
C LEU A 88 -5.43 7.30 15.72
N ARG A 89 -6.23 6.54 14.95
CA ARG A 89 -7.67 6.38 15.20
C ARG A 89 -8.00 5.82 16.59
N LEU A 90 -7.08 5.06 17.19
CA LEU A 90 -7.25 4.47 18.51
C LEU A 90 -6.93 5.46 19.64
N THR A 91 -6.02 6.41 19.41
CA THR A 91 -5.48 7.28 20.47
C THR A 91 -5.85 8.76 20.32
N ARG A 92 -6.09 9.23 19.09
CA ARG A 92 -6.11 10.65 18.67
C ARG A 92 -7.00 10.83 17.44
N ARG A 93 -8.33 10.82 17.63
CA ARG A 93 -9.31 10.73 16.52
C ARG A 93 -9.35 11.97 15.63
N ASP A 94 -9.22 13.16 16.20
CA ASP A 94 -9.27 14.41 15.44
C ASP A 94 -8.02 14.53 14.57
N GLU A 95 -6.85 14.22 15.15
CA GLU A 95 -5.57 14.18 14.42
C GLU A 95 -5.54 13.07 13.37
N ALA A 96 -6.19 11.93 13.62
CA ALA A 96 -6.33 10.87 12.63
C ALA A 96 -7.13 11.33 11.39
N THR A 97 -8.13 12.19 11.58
CA THR A 97 -8.93 12.74 10.48
C THR A 97 -8.10 13.71 9.65
N ALA A 98 -7.39 14.63 10.31
CA ALA A 98 -6.47 15.56 9.63
C ALA A 98 -5.36 14.83 8.85
N TYR A 99 -4.77 13.79 9.45
CA TYR A 99 -3.76 12.95 8.78
C TYR A 99 -4.33 12.20 7.57
N ALA A 100 -5.55 11.68 7.68
CA ALA A 100 -6.24 11.01 6.57
C ALA A 100 -6.45 11.96 5.39
N ASP A 101 -6.94 13.18 5.64
CA ASP A 101 -7.18 14.17 4.60
C ASP A 101 -5.89 14.62 3.92
N ALA A 102 -4.80 14.82 4.69
CA ALA A 102 -3.50 15.13 4.13
C ALA A 102 -2.95 14.01 3.24
N LEU A 103 -3.16 12.73 3.60
CA LEU A 103 -2.81 11.59 2.74
C LEU A 103 -3.59 11.58 1.43
N VAL A 104 -4.89 11.89 1.47
CA VAL A 104 -5.70 11.97 0.25
C VAL A 104 -5.23 13.10 -0.65
N GLU A 105 -4.90 14.26 -0.08
CA GLU A 105 -4.43 15.39 -0.85
C GLU A 105 -3.08 15.12 -1.51
N LEU A 106 -2.17 14.45 -0.80
CA LEU A 106 -0.92 13.95 -1.39
C LEU A 106 -1.18 12.97 -2.55
N ALA A 107 -2.11 12.04 -2.39
CA ALA A 107 -2.45 11.10 -3.46
C ALA A 107 -3.00 11.81 -4.70
N ALA A 108 -3.84 12.84 -4.52
CA ALA A 108 -4.34 13.66 -5.61
C ALA A 108 -3.22 14.47 -6.29
N ALA A 109 -2.34 15.10 -5.51
CA ALA A 109 -1.18 15.83 -6.01
C ALA A 109 -0.23 14.93 -6.81
N ALA A 110 0.07 13.73 -6.29
CA ALA A 110 0.90 12.75 -6.97
C ALA A 110 0.28 12.29 -8.31
N ALA A 111 -1.05 12.16 -8.38
CA ALA A 111 -1.73 11.69 -9.59
C ALA A 111 -1.62 12.65 -10.77
N VAL A 112 -1.53 13.95 -10.50
CA VAL A 112 -1.42 14.99 -11.53
C VAL A 112 0.03 15.42 -11.76
N GLY A 113 0.86 15.39 -10.72
CA GLY A 113 2.21 15.97 -10.77
C GLY A 113 3.36 14.99 -11.03
N LEU A 114 3.13 13.67 -10.93
CA LEU A 114 4.18 12.67 -11.21
C LEU A 114 3.97 12.00 -12.57
N GLY A 115 4.94 12.17 -13.47
CA GLY A 115 4.90 11.59 -14.80
C GLY A 115 3.76 12.14 -15.66
N ARG A 116 3.31 11.35 -16.64
CA ARG A 116 2.18 11.73 -17.48
C ARG A 116 0.86 11.31 -16.81
N PRO A 117 -0.08 12.25 -16.58
CA PRO A 117 -1.37 11.93 -15.97
C PRO A 117 -2.18 10.99 -16.88
N GLY A 118 -2.99 10.14 -16.25
CA GLY A 118 -3.85 9.18 -16.95
C GLY A 118 -4.99 8.64 -16.06
N PRO A 119 -6.02 8.04 -16.67
CA PRO A 119 -7.23 7.61 -15.96
C PRO A 119 -6.96 6.57 -14.88
N ILE A 120 -5.99 5.67 -15.11
CA ILE A 120 -5.60 4.65 -14.12
C ILE A 120 -5.04 5.31 -12.86
N VAL A 121 -4.17 6.31 -13.01
CA VAL A 121 -3.53 7.01 -11.88
C VAL A 121 -4.58 7.77 -11.06
N ALA A 122 -5.53 8.45 -11.72
CA ALA A 122 -6.65 9.11 -11.05
C ALA A 122 -7.56 8.11 -10.30
N GLN A 123 -7.79 6.93 -10.87
CA GLN A 123 -8.53 5.86 -10.20
C GLN A 123 -7.78 5.36 -8.96
N VAL A 124 -6.47 5.14 -9.05
CA VAL A 124 -5.66 4.72 -7.88
C VAL A 124 -5.70 5.78 -6.78
N ALA A 125 -5.63 7.07 -7.10
CA ALA A 125 -5.76 8.13 -6.11
C ALA A 125 -7.14 8.10 -5.41
N SER A 126 -8.21 7.77 -6.16
CA SER A 126 -9.57 7.65 -5.61
C SER A 126 -9.72 6.42 -4.70
N GLU A 127 -9.05 5.31 -5.02
CA GLU A 127 -8.96 4.14 -4.15
C GLU A 127 -8.26 4.48 -2.83
N VAL A 128 -7.10 5.15 -2.89
CA VAL A 128 -6.38 5.65 -1.70
C VAL A 128 -7.29 6.56 -0.88
N ALA A 129 -7.98 7.51 -1.52
CA ALA A 129 -8.89 8.42 -0.83
C ALA A 129 -9.96 7.68 -0.02
N THR A 130 -10.55 6.64 -0.63
CA THR A 130 -11.56 5.80 0.00
C THR A 130 -10.98 4.98 1.14
N ALA A 131 -9.82 4.37 0.95
CA ALA A 131 -9.16 3.56 1.97
C ALA A 131 -8.74 4.38 3.20
N GLN A 132 -8.20 5.58 2.99
CA GLN A 132 -7.70 6.42 4.09
C GLN A 132 -8.84 7.12 4.86
N ARG A 133 -9.93 7.50 4.20
CA ARG A 133 -11.10 8.09 4.88
C ARG A 133 -12.11 7.07 5.41
N GLY A 134 -12.10 5.85 4.87
CA GLY A 134 -13.05 4.80 5.25
C GLY A 134 -13.06 4.57 6.75
N SER A 135 -14.25 4.53 7.34
CA SER A 135 -14.43 4.30 8.77
C SER A 135 -13.75 2.99 9.17
N SER A 136 -12.95 3.00 10.25
CA SER A 136 -12.40 1.79 10.85
C SER A 136 -13.54 0.93 11.42
N ALA A 137 -14.29 0.25 10.55
CA ALA A 137 -14.89 -1.00 10.93
C ALA A 137 -13.71 -1.96 11.13
N ALA A 138 -13.64 -2.57 12.32
CA ALA A 138 -12.69 -3.63 12.62
C ALA A 138 -12.64 -4.63 11.45
N PRO A 139 -11.49 -5.25 11.15
CA PRO A 139 -11.41 -6.25 10.08
C PRO A 139 -12.53 -7.26 10.30
N ALA A 140 -13.44 -7.36 9.33
CA ALA A 140 -14.39 -8.45 9.32
C ALA A 140 -13.55 -9.73 9.38
N ALA A 141 -13.72 -10.50 10.45
CA ALA A 141 -13.16 -11.84 10.52
C ALA A 141 -13.54 -12.56 9.21
N PRO A 142 -12.64 -13.36 8.60
CA PRO A 142 -12.96 -14.05 7.35
C PRO A 142 -14.25 -14.83 7.55
N ALA A 143 -15.31 -14.41 6.87
CA ALA A 143 -16.56 -15.14 6.86
C ALA A 143 -16.26 -16.52 6.26
N LEU A 144 -16.31 -17.55 7.09
CA LEU A 144 -16.34 -18.93 6.64
C LEU A 144 -17.48 -19.05 5.60
N PRO A 145 -17.28 -19.74 4.46
CA PRO A 145 -18.32 -19.90 3.46
C PRO A 145 -19.49 -20.65 4.09
N THR A 146 -20.61 -19.97 4.32
CA THR A 146 -21.88 -20.60 4.66
C THR A 146 -22.38 -21.40 3.45
N PRO A 147 -22.63 -22.71 3.57
CA PRO A 147 -23.22 -23.48 2.48
C PRO A 147 -24.67 -23.05 2.25
N THR A 148 -24.95 -22.49 1.08
CA THR A 148 -26.31 -22.19 0.62
C THR A 148 -26.97 -23.50 0.20
N PHE A 149 -27.94 -24.00 0.98
CA PHE A 149 -28.83 -25.07 0.54
C PHE A 149 -29.94 -24.47 -0.34
N PRO A 150 -30.26 -25.03 -1.52
CA PRO A 150 -31.36 -24.54 -2.33
C PRO A 150 -32.69 -24.94 -1.68
N THR A 151 -33.48 -23.95 -1.31
CA THR A 151 -34.86 -24.13 -0.86
C THR A 151 -35.72 -24.53 -2.06
N SER A 152 -36.37 -25.70 -1.97
CA SER A 152 -37.34 -26.17 -2.96
C SER A 152 -38.59 -25.30 -2.89
N THR A 153 -38.84 -24.47 -3.92
CA THR A 153 -40.08 -23.70 -4.07
C THR A 153 -40.94 -24.32 -5.17
N THR A 154 -42.09 -24.82 -4.73
CA THR A 154 -43.21 -25.37 -5.49
C THR A 154 -43.70 -24.42 -6.60
N PRO A 155 -43.98 -24.90 -7.83
CA PRO A 155 -44.47 -24.04 -8.92
C PRO A 155 -46.00 -23.85 -8.87
N PRO A 156 -46.52 -22.66 -9.22
CA PRO A 156 -47.83 -22.54 -9.83
C PRO A 156 -47.76 -22.47 -11.36
N ALA A 157 -48.88 -22.86 -11.97
CA ALA A 157 -49.11 -23.23 -13.36
C ALA A 157 -48.69 -22.22 -14.45
N VAL A 158 -48.39 -22.80 -15.61
CA VAL A 158 -48.10 -22.17 -16.90
C VAL A 158 -49.34 -21.46 -17.48
N ASP A 159 -49.12 -20.36 -18.21
CA ASP A 159 -49.87 -20.10 -19.44
C ASP A 159 -48.94 -19.54 -20.53
N LEU A 160 -49.16 -20.03 -21.74
CA LEU A 160 -48.27 -20.01 -22.91
C LEU A 160 -48.86 -19.10 -23.98
N THR A 161 -48.29 -17.92 -24.20
CA THR A 161 -48.43 -17.11 -25.43
C THR A 161 -47.43 -15.94 -25.29
N SER A 162 -46.51 -15.62 -26.19
CA SER A 162 -46.43 -15.83 -27.62
C SER A 162 -44.96 -15.76 -28.06
N PHE A 163 -44.64 -16.59 -29.05
CA PHE A 163 -43.47 -16.68 -29.93
C PHE A 163 -42.84 -15.32 -30.32
N GLY A 164 -41.54 -15.22 -30.62
CA GLY A 164 -40.50 -16.24 -30.75
C GLY A 164 -39.15 -15.68 -31.23
N SER A 165 -38.13 -16.53 -31.08
CA SER A 165 -36.86 -16.70 -31.82
C SER A 165 -35.94 -15.47 -32.05
N SER A 166 -34.64 -15.50 -31.76
CA SER A 166 -33.68 -16.61 -31.93
C SER A 166 -32.45 -16.49 -31.01
N ALA A 167 -31.92 -17.66 -30.64
CA ALA A 167 -30.61 -17.86 -29.99
C ALA A 167 -29.43 -17.63 -30.94
N PRO A 168 -28.19 -17.60 -30.41
CA PRO A 168 -27.29 -18.69 -30.79
C PRO A 168 -26.71 -19.47 -29.61
N THR A 169 -26.91 -20.79 -29.70
CA THR A 169 -26.01 -21.92 -29.45
C THR A 169 -25.01 -21.89 -28.30
N ALA A 170 -25.26 -22.79 -27.35
CA ALA A 170 -24.34 -23.28 -26.34
C ALA A 170 -23.16 -24.08 -26.93
N GLY A 171 -21.99 -23.92 -26.32
CA GLY A 171 -20.92 -24.92 -26.35
C GLY A 171 -20.76 -25.51 -24.94
N PRO A 172 -20.75 -26.86 -24.78
CA PRO A 172 -20.54 -27.51 -23.49
C PRO A 172 -19.06 -27.86 -23.28
N ALA A 173 -18.55 -27.65 -22.08
CA ALA A 173 -17.40 -28.37 -21.54
C ALA A 173 -17.59 -28.45 -20.02
N ALA A 174 -18.25 -29.51 -19.54
CA ALA A 174 -17.59 -30.74 -19.08
C ALA A 174 -16.65 -30.47 -17.90
N SER A 175 -17.22 -30.62 -16.70
CA SER A 175 -16.48 -30.87 -15.47
C SER A 175 -15.61 -32.11 -15.63
N SER A 176 -14.31 -32.02 -15.34
CA SER A 176 -13.49 -33.15 -14.91
C SER A 176 -12.16 -32.65 -14.37
N GLY A 177 -11.77 -33.17 -13.19
CA GLY A 177 -10.36 -33.30 -12.83
C GLY A 177 -9.87 -32.38 -11.73
N VAL A 178 -10.20 -32.73 -10.49
CA VAL A 178 -9.35 -32.45 -9.33
C VAL A 178 -7.95 -33.04 -9.55
N ASN A 179 -6.90 -32.24 -9.40
CA ASN A 179 -5.60 -32.75 -8.94
C ASN A 179 -4.77 -31.64 -8.27
N LEU A 180 -4.71 -31.72 -6.93
CA LEU A 180 -3.76 -30.99 -6.09
C LEU A 180 -2.40 -31.73 -6.15
N PRO A 181 -1.28 -31.07 -6.46
CA PRO A 181 0.02 -31.62 -6.09
C PRO A 181 0.27 -31.43 -4.59
N THR A 182 0.37 -32.56 -3.88
CA THR A 182 0.90 -32.69 -2.52
C THR A 182 2.37 -32.27 -2.45
N PRO A 183 2.81 -31.50 -1.43
CA PRO A 183 4.24 -31.38 -1.14
C PRO A 183 4.74 -32.66 -0.45
N THR A 184 5.55 -33.44 -1.15
CA THR A 184 6.33 -34.53 -0.58
C THR A 184 7.41 -33.97 0.34
N SER A 185 7.33 -34.30 1.63
CA SER A 185 8.40 -34.12 2.60
C SER A 185 9.23 -35.41 2.71
N ALA A 186 10.51 -35.32 2.36
CA ALA A 186 11.60 -36.19 2.80
C ALA A 186 12.87 -35.32 2.71
N GLY A 187 13.61 -35.02 3.77
CA GLY A 187 14.08 -35.91 4.82
C GLY A 187 15.50 -36.36 4.44
N GLY A 188 16.52 -35.62 4.87
CA GLY A 188 17.91 -35.89 4.50
C GLY A 188 18.93 -34.99 5.19
N SER A 189 19.13 -35.23 6.49
CA SER A 189 20.29 -34.78 7.27
C SER A 189 21.61 -35.18 6.61
N THR A 190 22.63 -34.32 6.69
CA THR A 190 24.02 -34.66 7.10
C THR A 190 24.87 -33.38 7.07
N GLY A 191 25.59 -33.09 8.16
CA GLY A 191 26.84 -32.33 8.09
C GLY A 191 27.05 -31.21 9.12
N CYS A 192 27.28 -31.57 10.38
CA CYS A 192 28.16 -30.77 11.25
C CYS A 192 29.61 -30.91 10.76
N PRO A 193 30.43 -29.85 10.85
CA PRO A 193 31.60 -30.00 11.71
C PRO A 193 31.83 -28.82 12.67
N ALA A 194 32.56 -29.16 13.72
CA ALA A 194 32.80 -28.38 14.92
C ALA A 194 33.91 -27.30 14.80
N SER A 195 33.78 -26.30 15.68
CA SER A 195 34.84 -25.66 16.48
C SER A 195 35.86 -24.71 15.84
N ARG A 196 35.73 -23.43 16.22
CA ARG A 196 36.79 -22.60 16.89
C ARG A 196 36.11 -21.32 17.37
N ARG A 197 35.84 -21.12 18.66
CA ARG A 197 36.75 -20.77 19.78
C ARG A 197 37.65 -19.56 19.48
N SER A 198 37.48 -18.54 20.33
CA SER A 198 38.33 -17.37 20.59
C SER A 198 38.06 -16.17 19.65
N SER A 199 37.77 -14.96 20.13
CA SER A 199 38.41 -14.32 21.27
C SER A 199 37.53 -13.25 21.93
N ARG A 200 37.43 -13.36 23.26
CA ARG A 200 37.26 -12.22 24.16
C ARG A 200 38.37 -11.22 23.87
N ARG A 201 38.05 -9.93 23.77
CA ARG A 201 39.00 -8.88 24.12
C ARG A 201 38.33 -7.90 25.08
N CYS A 202 38.65 -8.10 26.35
CA CYS A 202 38.74 -7.03 27.32
C CYS A 202 39.91 -6.11 26.91
N GLY A 203 39.72 -4.80 27.07
CA GLY A 203 40.73 -3.76 26.90
C GLY A 203 40.00 -2.42 27.06
N ALA A 204 39.76 -1.96 28.28
CA ALA A 204 40.67 -1.17 29.11
C ALA A 204 40.88 0.25 28.57
N GLY A 205 40.52 1.24 29.39
CA GLY A 205 41.25 2.51 29.49
C GLY A 205 40.68 3.75 28.77
N ARG A 206 39.87 4.51 29.49
CA ARG A 206 39.75 5.99 29.39
C ARG A 206 41.15 6.63 29.57
N PRO A 207 41.42 7.86 29.05
CA PRO A 207 40.88 9.07 29.68
C PRO A 207 40.53 10.25 28.75
N LEU A 208 39.61 11.07 29.27
CA LEU A 208 39.24 12.40 28.76
C LEU A 208 40.37 13.41 29.01
N PRO A 209 40.65 14.35 28.10
CA PRO A 209 41.43 15.54 28.42
C PRO A 209 40.60 16.56 29.22
N ARG A 210 41.24 17.16 30.23
CA ARG A 210 40.70 18.12 31.21
C ARG A 210 40.38 19.50 30.59
N PRO A 211 39.48 20.29 31.20
CA PRO A 211 39.20 21.67 30.79
C PRO A 211 40.33 22.63 31.18
N GLY A 212 40.75 23.47 30.23
CA GLY A 212 41.69 24.57 30.47
C GLY A 212 41.01 25.71 31.22
N ARG A 213 41.56 26.07 32.38
CA ARG A 213 41.39 27.38 33.02
C ARG A 213 42.69 28.16 32.82
N ARG A 214 42.62 29.30 32.15
CA ARG A 214 43.24 30.57 32.56
C ARG A 214 42.68 31.69 31.71
#